data_AF-A0A552UJJ0-F1
#
_entry.id   AF-A0A552UJJ0-F1
#
_cell.length_a   1.000
_cell.length_b   1.000
_cell.length_c   1.000
_cell.angle_alpha   90.00
_cell.angle_beta   90.00
_cell.angle_gamma   90.00
#
_symmetry.space_group_name_H-M   'P 1'
#
loop_
_entity.id
_entity.type
_entity.pdbx_description
1 polymer ?
#
loop_
_entity_poly.entity_id
_entity_poly.type
_entity_poly.pdbx_seq_one_letter_code
_entity_poly.pdbx_strand_id
1 'polypeptide(L)'
;MMKLNTLGMALATSALIATGAHAATGNARDGLMLIKGINLIVLENMTVSGGEVEGKTYVGGNLGGTSTQIGFGNSQYGQAQNAYSTLTVGGNLTAGIQLSNGPNGGVSSTIDNYGAYVVGSVTQRLNLNSNAATVRVGGNLQDINYTNGTRLDVAGSTLTTIGLGDNSVTRIGGNATGFNSGNNNVVLDVRGSVGDLGIGTGTVRVGGAVGNLNGGNNMNVSVVGTVGNGNLGNNTTLRANGNVNVNGSGGSTIYTAGDFTGNGNGAAVSEFYSFNNVVTAPTTPDAPVVDGLTASTAQIKADVLALSSALGGLAVTNIASTAADNATRLTFTVADTNPNTAAVFNLSAVEFNTATQFQFSFASLNKPVIINISGAADGVYNWGATAANFGGDTLQAYSQNIIYNFTDATTLNINREVYGSVLAANAVVTNTANINGSVIAKIFTMQAEVHLGTYARNVDIIPDHVGTVPEPATWALLITGFGLTGAAMRRRRSVAA
;
A
#
# COMPACT_ATOMS: atom_id res chain seq x y z
N MET A 1 35.50 -12.80 -65.24
CA MET A 1 35.09 -14.12 -64.70
C MET A 1 35.77 -14.30 -63.34
N MET A 2 35.07 -13.97 -62.25
CA MET A 2 35.58 -14.07 -60.89
C MET A 2 34.55 -14.88 -60.10
N LYS A 3 34.97 -16.03 -59.57
CA LYS A 3 34.11 -16.97 -58.83
C LYS A 3 33.90 -16.44 -57.40
N LEU A 4 32.64 -16.26 -57.03
CA LEU A 4 32.16 -15.93 -55.68
C LEU A 4 32.18 -17.22 -54.83
N ASN A 5 32.90 -17.23 -53.71
CA ASN A 5 32.74 -18.23 -52.65
C ASN A 5 31.90 -17.63 -51.52
N THR A 6 30.73 -18.22 -51.32
CA THR A 6 29.77 -18.00 -50.24
C THR A 6 30.31 -18.52 -48.90
N LEU A 7 30.36 -17.66 -47.87
CA LEU A 7 30.44 -18.08 -46.47
C LEU A 7 29.10 -17.76 -45.79
N GLY A 8 28.46 -18.81 -45.29
CA GLY A 8 27.13 -18.77 -44.69
C GLY A 8 27.11 -18.12 -43.31
N MET A 9 26.11 -17.27 -43.10
CA MET A 9 25.67 -16.79 -41.79
C MET A 9 24.98 -17.92 -41.02
N ALA A 10 25.55 -18.35 -39.90
CA ALA A 10 24.85 -19.15 -38.90
C ALA A 10 24.03 -18.20 -38.01
N LEU A 11 22.72 -18.17 -38.23
CA LEU A 11 21.76 -17.46 -37.39
C LEU A 11 21.56 -18.25 -36.09
N ALA A 12 22.12 -17.77 -34.97
CA ALA A 12 21.82 -18.32 -33.66
C ALA A 12 20.46 -17.78 -33.20
N THR A 13 19.41 -18.59 -33.32
CA THR A 13 18.11 -18.31 -32.73
C THR A 13 18.18 -18.51 -31.22
N SER A 14 18.26 -17.41 -30.47
CA SER A 14 18.05 -17.39 -29.03
C SER A 14 16.58 -17.70 -28.74
N ALA A 15 16.29 -18.94 -28.32
CA ALA A 15 14.99 -19.33 -27.81
C ALA A 15 14.74 -18.60 -26.48
N LEU A 16 13.90 -17.58 -26.52
CA LEU A 16 13.35 -16.92 -25.34
C LEU A 16 12.42 -17.94 -24.65
N ILE A 17 12.92 -18.61 -23.61
CA ILE A 17 12.08 -19.43 -22.74
C ILE A 17 11.22 -18.44 -21.95
N ALA A 18 9.96 -18.27 -22.38
CA ALA A 18 8.96 -17.62 -21.56
C ALA A 18 8.75 -18.49 -20.31
N THR A 19 9.34 -18.11 -19.19
CA THR A 19 8.97 -18.64 -17.88
C THR A 19 7.53 -18.18 -17.64
N GLY A 20 6.56 -19.08 -17.81
CA GLY A 20 5.20 -18.81 -17.38
C GLY A 20 5.24 -18.41 -15.91
N ALA A 21 4.52 -17.35 -15.54
CA ALA A 21 4.36 -16.98 -14.14
C ALA A 21 3.79 -18.19 -13.40
N HIS A 22 4.60 -18.83 -12.55
CA HIS A 22 4.09 -19.83 -11.63
C HIS A 22 3.12 -19.13 -10.68
N ALA A 23 1.95 -19.73 -10.45
CA ALA A 23 1.02 -19.23 -9.46
C ALA A 23 1.74 -19.13 -8.11
N ALA A 24 1.57 -18.01 -7.40
CA ALA A 24 2.15 -17.82 -6.08
C ALA A 24 1.69 -18.96 -5.14
N THR A 25 2.64 -19.65 -4.51
CA THR A 25 2.32 -20.69 -3.53
C THR A 25 1.91 -20.01 -2.22
N GLY A 26 0.68 -20.25 -1.78
CA GLY A 26 0.13 -19.62 -0.57
C GLY A 26 0.60 -20.29 0.72
N ASN A 27 0.78 -19.48 1.76
CA ASN A 27 1.12 -19.89 3.12
C ASN A 27 0.05 -19.44 4.12
N ALA A 28 -0.63 -20.39 4.76
CA ALA A 28 -1.68 -20.12 5.75
C ALA A 28 -1.18 -19.30 6.95
N ARG A 29 0.10 -19.44 7.34
CA ARG A 29 0.71 -18.65 8.43
C ARG A 29 0.83 -17.19 8.06
N ASP A 30 1.25 -16.92 6.83
CA ASP A 30 1.40 -15.56 6.34
C ASP A 30 0.01 -14.91 6.18
N GLY A 31 -0.98 -15.69 5.73
CA GLY A 31 -2.39 -15.29 5.74
C GLY A 31 -2.90 -14.93 7.15
N LEU A 32 -2.52 -15.72 8.16
CA LEU A 32 -2.86 -15.42 9.56
C LEU A 32 -2.17 -14.15 10.06
N MET A 33 -0.91 -13.91 9.67
CA MET A 33 -0.22 -12.68 10.04
C MET A 33 -0.85 -11.45 9.37
N LEU A 34 -1.33 -11.59 8.14
CA LEU A 34 -2.04 -10.53 7.43
C LEU A 34 -3.33 -10.11 8.15
N ILE A 35 -4.20 -11.05 8.52
CA ILE A 35 -5.44 -10.74 9.24
C ILE A 35 -5.17 -10.16 10.64
N LYS A 36 -4.02 -10.45 11.24
CA LYS A 36 -3.59 -9.87 12.52
C LYS A 36 -3.00 -8.47 12.38
N GLY A 37 -2.44 -8.13 11.22
CA GLY A 37 -1.66 -6.89 11.02
C GLY A 37 -2.38 -5.80 10.24
N ILE A 38 -3.42 -6.15 9.48
CA ILE A 38 -4.13 -5.23 8.59
C ILE A 38 -5.63 -5.33 8.87
N ASN A 39 -6.28 -4.19 9.10
CA ASN A 39 -7.71 -4.12 9.41
C ASN A 39 -8.57 -4.41 8.19
N LEU A 40 -8.17 -3.92 7.02
CA LEU A 40 -8.92 -4.13 5.79
C LEU A 40 -7.99 -4.52 4.64
N ILE A 41 -8.17 -5.73 4.13
CA ILE A 41 -7.50 -6.25 2.93
C ILE A 41 -8.55 -6.47 1.84
N VAL A 42 -8.40 -5.74 0.75
CA VAL A 42 -9.22 -5.86 -0.45
C VAL A 42 -8.32 -6.30 -1.59
N LEU A 43 -8.54 -7.50 -2.12
CA LEU A 43 -7.62 -8.10 -3.10
C LEU A 43 -7.72 -7.45 -4.48
N GLU A 44 -8.89 -6.88 -4.81
CA GLU A 44 -9.16 -6.13 -6.04
C GLU A 44 -9.57 -4.70 -5.68
N ASN A 45 -10.78 -4.27 -6.07
CA ASN A 45 -11.21 -2.88 -5.95
C ASN A 45 -11.99 -2.63 -4.66
N MET A 46 -11.79 -1.44 -4.11
CA MET A 46 -12.55 -0.92 -2.97
C MET A 46 -13.32 0.34 -3.38
N THR A 47 -14.58 0.41 -2.99
CA THR A 47 -15.42 1.59 -3.15
C THR A 47 -15.85 2.08 -1.77
N VAL A 48 -15.68 3.36 -1.48
CA VAL A 48 -16.14 3.97 -0.23
C VAL A 48 -17.29 4.94 -0.47
N SER A 49 -18.30 4.90 0.39
CA SER A 49 -19.39 5.90 0.42
C SER A 49 -19.55 6.56 1.79
N GLY A 50 -18.57 6.41 2.68
CA GLY A 50 -18.57 6.87 4.06
C GLY A 50 -17.79 5.91 4.95
N GLY A 51 -18.00 6.01 6.27
CA GLY A 51 -17.34 5.17 7.27
C GLY A 51 -15.85 5.44 7.39
N GLU A 52 -15.21 4.62 8.22
CA GLU A 52 -13.78 4.71 8.52
C GLU A 52 -13.15 3.35 8.74
N VAL A 53 -11.82 3.29 8.63
CA VAL A 53 -11.01 2.12 8.97
C VAL A 53 -10.06 2.48 10.12
N GLU A 54 -10.25 1.82 11.26
CA GLU A 54 -9.38 1.97 12.45
C GLU A 54 -8.08 1.15 12.34
N GLY A 55 -7.26 1.50 11.36
CA GLY A 55 -5.89 1.03 11.25
C GLY A 55 -5.46 0.95 9.81
N LYS A 56 -4.75 -0.13 9.44
CA LYS A 56 -4.17 -0.25 8.10
C LYS A 56 -5.16 -0.77 7.07
N THR A 57 -5.06 -0.25 5.86
CA THR A 57 -5.84 -0.68 4.69
C THR A 57 -4.94 -1.03 3.52
N TYR A 58 -5.16 -2.21 2.94
CA TYR A 58 -4.52 -2.69 1.71
C TYR A 58 -5.58 -2.90 0.63
N VAL A 59 -5.41 -2.26 -0.52
CA VAL A 59 -6.27 -2.44 -1.70
C VAL A 59 -5.38 -2.85 -2.88
N GLY A 60 -5.59 -4.05 -3.41
CA GLY A 60 -4.78 -4.59 -4.52
C GLY A 60 -5.06 -3.90 -5.86
N GLY A 61 -6.27 -3.37 -6.05
CA GLY A 61 -6.70 -2.61 -7.23
C GLY A 61 -6.94 -1.14 -6.94
N ASN A 62 -7.99 -0.57 -7.53
CA ASN A 62 -8.37 0.83 -7.35
C ASN A 62 -9.13 1.05 -6.03
N LEU A 63 -8.88 2.20 -5.40
CA LEU A 63 -9.66 2.72 -4.28
C LEU A 63 -10.44 3.96 -4.75
N GLY A 64 -11.75 3.81 -4.92
CA GLY A 64 -12.64 4.86 -5.43
C GLY A 64 -13.83 5.14 -4.52
N GLY A 65 -14.75 6.00 -4.99
CA GLY A 65 -15.92 6.43 -4.23
C GLY A 65 -15.83 7.89 -3.77
N THR A 66 -16.46 8.22 -2.64
CA THR A 66 -16.54 9.60 -2.13
C THR A 66 -15.29 9.96 -1.30
N SER A 67 -15.36 9.82 0.01
CA SER A 67 -14.25 10.05 0.92
C SER A 67 -14.35 9.21 2.18
N THR A 68 -13.21 8.86 2.77
CA THR A 68 -13.15 8.11 4.03
C THR A 68 -11.94 8.51 4.89
N GLN A 69 -11.90 7.95 6.08
CA GLN A 69 -10.91 8.11 7.13
C GLN A 69 -10.20 6.77 7.36
N ILE A 70 -8.87 6.76 7.34
CA ILE A 70 -8.06 5.53 7.48
C ILE A 70 -6.92 5.79 8.47
N GLY A 71 -6.54 4.79 9.25
CA GLY A 71 -5.38 4.85 10.13
C GLY A 71 -5.69 5.36 11.55
N PHE A 72 -6.96 5.43 11.93
CA PHE A 72 -7.36 5.67 13.32
C PHE A 72 -7.10 4.42 14.17
N GLY A 73 -7.28 4.50 15.48
CA GLY A 73 -7.30 3.31 16.32
C GLY A 73 -6.96 3.54 17.78
N ASN A 74 -7.00 2.45 18.53
CA ASN A 74 -6.73 2.40 19.96
C ASN A 74 -5.57 1.44 20.22
N SER A 75 -4.57 1.90 20.99
CA SER A 75 -3.35 1.15 21.36
C SER A 75 -3.60 -0.21 22.02
N GLN A 76 -4.81 -0.47 22.50
CA GLN A 76 -5.19 -1.73 23.13
C GLN A 76 -5.49 -2.86 22.13
N TYR A 77 -5.72 -2.56 20.85
CA TYR A 77 -6.16 -3.55 19.87
C TYR A 77 -5.21 -3.64 18.66
N GLY A 78 -4.91 -4.84 18.16
CA GLY A 78 -4.25 -5.07 16.85
C GLY A 78 -2.81 -4.56 16.69
N GLN A 79 -1.85 -5.27 17.29
CA GLN A 79 -0.42 -4.88 17.36
C GLN A 79 0.53 -5.72 16.48
N ALA A 80 0.02 -6.57 15.57
CA ALA A 80 0.91 -7.41 14.79
C ALA A 80 1.71 -6.58 13.78
N GLN A 81 3.03 -6.53 13.99
CA GLN A 81 3.93 -5.81 13.10
C GLN A 81 3.85 -6.35 11.68
N ASN A 82 3.82 -5.43 10.72
CA ASN A 82 3.90 -5.71 9.29
C ASN A 82 4.52 -4.50 8.59
N ALA A 83 5.10 -4.73 7.42
CA ALA A 83 5.85 -3.75 6.65
C ALA A 83 4.99 -2.84 5.75
N TYR A 84 3.66 -2.97 5.78
CA TYR A 84 2.78 -2.17 4.94
C TYR A 84 2.59 -0.76 5.50
N SER A 85 2.51 0.22 4.60
CA SER A 85 2.07 1.57 4.94
C SER A 85 0.63 1.57 5.46
N THR A 86 0.25 2.62 6.20
CA THR A 86 -1.13 2.82 6.69
C THR A 86 -2.17 2.64 5.59
N LEU A 87 -1.89 3.18 4.40
CA LEU A 87 -2.68 2.95 3.19
C LEU A 87 -1.80 2.42 2.07
N THR A 88 -2.17 1.28 1.49
CA THR A 88 -1.56 0.74 0.27
C THR A 88 -2.63 0.57 -0.81
N VAL A 89 -2.38 1.07 -2.02
CA VAL A 89 -3.30 0.99 -3.17
C VAL A 89 -2.53 0.56 -4.42
N GLY A 90 -2.91 -0.57 -5.01
CA GLY A 90 -2.27 -1.14 -6.19
C GLY A 90 -2.69 -0.52 -7.52
N GLY A 91 -3.78 0.21 -7.54
CA GLY A 91 -4.26 0.99 -8.68
C GLY A 91 -4.31 2.49 -8.39
N ASN A 92 -5.31 3.15 -8.96
CA ASN A 92 -5.58 4.56 -8.74
C ASN A 92 -6.31 4.80 -7.42
N LEU A 93 -6.00 5.93 -6.79
CA LEU A 93 -6.75 6.48 -5.68
C LEU A 93 -7.63 7.62 -6.19
N THR A 94 -8.93 7.36 -6.30
CA THR A 94 -9.90 8.35 -6.79
C THR A 94 -10.92 8.76 -5.72
N ALA A 95 -10.82 8.20 -4.51
CA ALA A 95 -11.54 8.68 -3.33
C ALA A 95 -10.71 9.73 -2.57
N GLY A 96 -11.37 10.67 -1.90
CA GLY A 96 -10.72 11.56 -0.94
C GLY A 96 -10.36 10.81 0.35
N ILE A 97 -9.14 10.95 0.85
CA ILE A 97 -8.71 10.22 2.05
C ILE A 97 -8.23 11.18 3.12
N GLN A 98 -8.66 10.96 4.35
CA GLN A 98 -7.99 11.47 5.54
C GLN A 98 -7.20 10.34 6.17
N LEU A 99 -5.88 10.52 6.25
CA LEU A 99 -4.96 9.52 6.74
C LEU A 99 -4.42 9.92 8.10
N SER A 100 -4.79 9.18 9.13
CA SER A 100 -4.41 9.42 10.52
C SER A 100 -3.31 8.47 10.98
N ASN A 101 -2.55 8.89 12.00
CA ASN A 101 -1.50 8.08 12.63
C ASN A 101 -1.95 7.65 14.03
N GLY A 102 -3.00 6.84 14.09
CA GLY A 102 -3.42 6.18 15.32
C GLY A 102 -2.50 5.02 15.68
N PRO A 103 -2.53 4.52 16.93
CA PRO A 103 -1.74 3.38 17.39
C PRO A 103 -1.79 2.12 16.50
N ASN A 104 -2.86 1.94 15.72
CA ASN A 104 -3.09 0.80 14.82
C ASN A 104 -2.80 1.16 13.36
N GLY A 105 -2.54 2.44 13.08
CA GLY A 105 -2.14 2.97 11.77
C GLY A 105 -0.62 2.96 11.53
N GLY A 106 0.18 2.65 12.56
CA GLY A 106 1.64 2.46 12.46
C GLY A 106 2.38 2.72 13.77
N VAL A 107 3.16 1.74 14.24
CA VAL A 107 4.15 1.98 15.32
C VAL A 107 5.34 2.74 14.74
N SER A 108 5.55 3.95 15.27
CA SER A 108 6.52 4.98 14.88
C SER A 108 8.02 4.62 15.03
N SER A 109 8.41 3.34 15.10
CA SER A 109 9.82 2.96 15.33
C SER A 109 10.58 2.57 14.08
N THR A 110 9.94 2.52 12.90
CA THR A 110 10.60 2.30 11.61
C THR A 110 10.13 3.36 10.62
N ILE A 111 11.06 4.12 10.07
CA ILE A 111 10.92 5.37 9.31
C ILE A 111 10.07 5.27 8.00
N ASP A 112 9.45 4.12 7.70
CA ASP A 112 8.73 3.87 6.45
C ASP A 112 7.22 3.51 6.55
N ASN A 113 6.65 3.33 7.76
CA ASN A 113 5.34 2.66 7.86
C ASN A 113 4.10 3.56 8.02
N TYR A 114 4.26 4.87 8.33
CA TYR A 114 3.15 5.82 8.30
C TYR A 114 3.09 6.56 6.97
N GLY A 115 1.91 6.59 6.35
CA GLY A 115 1.67 7.29 5.09
C GLY A 115 0.99 6.40 4.04
N ALA A 116 1.17 6.76 2.77
CA ALA A 116 0.45 6.14 1.66
C ALA A 116 1.40 5.63 0.58
N TYR A 117 1.11 4.43 0.07
CA TYR A 117 1.80 3.83 -1.07
C TYR A 117 0.79 3.57 -2.19
N VAL A 118 0.76 4.42 -3.20
CA VAL A 118 -0.21 4.37 -4.31
C VAL A 118 0.53 4.13 -5.61
N VAL A 119 0.27 3.00 -6.28
CA VAL A 119 0.92 2.67 -7.55
C VAL A 119 0.40 3.51 -8.71
N GLY A 120 -0.90 3.77 -8.75
CA GLY A 120 -1.53 4.60 -9.77
C GLY A 120 -1.46 6.10 -9.48
N SER A 121 -2.39 6.83 -10.09
CA SER A 121 -2.58 8.27 -9.85
C SER A 121 -3.49 8.52 -8.65
N VAL A 122 -3.30 9.68 -8.01
CA VAL A 122 -4.17 10.21 -6.97
C VAL A 122 -4.96 11.37 -7.57
N THR A 123 -6.27 11.23 -7.71
CA THR A 123 -7.13 12.22 -8.40
C THR A 123 -8.06 12.99 -7.48
N GLN A 124 -7.95 12.79 -6.17
CA GLN A 124 -8.67 13.55 -5.15
C GLN A 124 -7.69 13.88 -4.02
N ARG A 125 -8.09 14.79 -3.13
CA ARG A 125 -7.22 15.24 -2.05
C ARG A 125 -6.89 14.11 -1.07
N LEU A 126 -5.59 13.86 -0.89
CA LEU A 126 -5.04 13.08 0.22
C LEU A 126 -4.69 14.02 1.38
N ASN A 127 -5.29 13.84 2.55
CA ASN A 127 -5.02 14.66 3.73
C ASN A 127 -4.23 13.88 4.76
N LEU A 128 -3.06 14.38 5.14
CA LEU A 128 -2.24 13.80 6.20
C LEU A 128 -2.57 14.49 7.52
N ASN A 129 -3.09 13.74 8.50
CA ASN A 129 -3.45 14.28 9.82
C ASN A 129 -2.31 14.14 10.85
N SER A 130 -1.09 13.84 10.42
CA SER A 130 0.07 13.84 11.31
C SER A 130 1.37 14.15 10.56
N ASN A 131 2.42 14.44 11.32
CA ASN A 131 3.74 14.84 10.81
C ASN A 131 4.59 13.61 10.44
N ALA A 132 5.61 13.84 9.61
CA ALA A 132 6.63 12.86 9.25
C ALA A 132 6.10 11.61 8.54
N ALA A 133 5.10 11.76 7.66
CA ALA A 133 4.63 10.67 6.81
C ALA A 133 5.57 10.41 5.63
N THR A 134 5.53 9.21 5.07
CA THR A 134 6.07 8.94 3.74
C THR A 134 4.92 8.65 2.77
N VAL A 135 4.81 9.46 1.72
CA VAL A 135 3.83 9.28 0.64
C VAL A 135 4.56 8.99 -0.66
N ARG A 136 4.21 7.88 -1.31
CA ARG A 136 4.72 7.49 -2.62
C ARG A 136 3.58 7.33 -3.61
N VAL A 137 3.67 8.00 -4.76
CA VAL A 137 2.66 7.96 -5.84
C VAL A 137 3.34 7.60 -7.15
N GLY A 138 2.91 6.53 -7.82
CA GLY A 138 3.48 6.10 -9.10
C GLY A 138 2.96 6.87 -10.30
N GLY A 139 1.73 7.37 -10.25
CA GLY A 139 1.13 8.19 -11.28
C GLY A 139 1.21 9.70 -11.01
N ASN A 140 0.22 10.42 -11.53
CA ASN A 140 0.06 11.85 -11.27
C ASN A 140 -0.58 12.09 -9.90
N LEU A 141 -0.25 13.22 -9.28
CA LEU A 141 -0.83 13.67 -8.03
C LEU A 141 -1.67 14.93 -8.26
N GLN A 142 -2.98 14.83 -8.02
CA GLN A 142 -3.87 15.96 -8.14
C GLN A 142 -3.77 16.89 -6.94
N ASP A 143 -3.90 16.39 -5.72
CA ASP A 143 -3.92 17.24 -4.52
C ASP A 143 -3.48 16.47 -3.27
N ILE A 144 -2.73 17.14 -2.40
CA ILE A 144 -2.32 16.64 -1.09
C ILE A 144 -2.26 17.78 -0.08
N ASN A 145 -2.85 17.59 1.09
CA ASN A 145 -2.55 18.40 2.26
C ASN A 145 -1.40 17.75 3.03
N TYR A 146 -0.25 18.38 2.94
CA TYR A 146 1.04 17.85 3.37
C TYR A 146 1.48 18.55 4.67
N THR A 147 2.05 17.79 5.61
CA THR A 147 2.43 18.25 6.97
C THR A 147 3.95 18.30 7.17
N ASN A 148 4.40 18.83 8.31
CA ASN A 148 5.82 18.99 8.62
C ASN A 148 6.57 17.64 8.67
N GLY A 149 7.83 17.64 8.20
CA GLY A 149 8.72 16.48 8.22
C GLY A 149 8.37 15.38 7.23
N THR A 150 7.33 15.57 6.41
CA THR A 150 6.87 14.53 5.49
C THR A 150 7.91 14.26 4.40
N ARG A 151 7.80 13.12 3.74
CA ARG A 151 8.49 12.80 2.50
C ARG A 151 7.46 12.48 1.44
N LEU A 152 7.47 13.22 0.34
CA LEU A 152 6.58 13.00 -0.81
C LEU A 152 7.43 12.64 -2.03
N ASP A 153 7.24 11.43 -2.55
CA ASP A 153 7.85 10.99 -3.80
C ASP A 153 6.72 10.71 -4.81
N VAL A 154 6.70 11.44 -5.94
CA VAL A 154 5.73 11.28 -7.03
C VAL A 154 6.50 10.97 -8.30
N ALA A 155 6.25 9.81 -8.93
CA ALA A 155 6.92 9.45 -10.18
C ALA A 155 6.33 10.18 -11.40
N GLY A 156 5.03 10.49 -11.38
CA GLY A 156 4.37 11.33 -12.39
C GLY A 156 4.51 12.83 -12.11
N SER A 157 3.51 13.60 -12.54
CA SER A 157 3.43 15.06 -12.39
C SER A 157 2.50 15.48 -11.25
N THR A 158 2.69 16.68 -10.70
CA THR A 158 1.64 17.32 -9.90
C THR A 158 0.72 18.13 -10.80
N LEU A 159 -0.59 18.02 -10.60
CA LEU A 159 -1.58 18.69 -11.46
C LEU A 159 -2.10 19.99 -10.83
N THR A 160 -1.87 20.19 -9.54
CA THR A 160 -2.15 21.44 -8.84
C THR A 160 -0.92 21.94 -8.10
N THR A 161 -1.02 23.16 -7.58
CA THR A 161 -0.01 23.74 -6.70
C THR A 161 -0.03 23.01 -5.35
N ILE A 162 1.11 22.47 -4.95
CA ILE A 162 1.24 21.76 -3.67
C ILE A 162 1.70 22.73 -2.57
N GLY A 163 0.98 22.72 -1.45
CA GLY A 163 1.44 23.33 -0.21
C GLY A 163 2.51 22.46 0.45
N LEU A 164 3.70 22.99 0.69
CA LEU A 164 4.78 22.23 1.34
C LEU A 164 4.70 22.39 2.87
N GLY A 165 5.20 21.43 3.65
CA GLY A 165 5.37 21.56 5.11
C GLY A 165 6.80 21.98 5.48
N ASP A 166 7.06 22.35 6.74
CA ASP A 166 8.44 22.57 7.19
C ASP A 166 9.25 21.27 7.18
N ASN A 167 10.57 21.36 6.99
CA ASN A 167 11.50 20.21 7.05
C ASN A 167 11.10 19.08 6.09
N SER A 168 10.52 19.44 4.96
CA SER A 168 9.93 18.55 3.99
C SER A 168 10.92 18.08 2.94
N VAL A 169 10.72 16.86 2.44
CA VAL A 169 11.37 16.39 1.21
C VAL A 169 10.29 16.07 0.18
N THR A 170 10.35 16.72 -0.97
CA THR A 170 9.44 16.49 -2.10
C THR A 170 10.23 16.19 -3.35
N ARG A 171 9.91 15.07 -4.02
CA ARG A 171 10.50 14.67 -5.30
C ARG A 171 9.43 14.39 -6.33
N ILE A 172 9.56 14.99 -7.51
CA ILE A 172 8.61 14.84 -8.63
C ILE A 172 9.35 14.38 -9.88
N GLY A 173 8.92 13.25 -10.45
CA GLY A 173 9.51 12.66 -11.66
C GLY A 173 9.05 13.33 -12.96
N GLY A 174 7.87 13.95 -12.96
CA GLY A 174 7.31 14.72 -14.08
C GLY A 174 7.39 16.24 -13.89
N ASN A 175 6.42 16.95 -14.46
CA ASN A 175 6.27 18.40 -14.27
C ASN A 175 5.53 18.69 -12.95
N ALA A 176 5.70 19.90 -12.43
CA ALA A 176 4.90 20.38 -11.32
C ALA A 176 4.16 21.66 -11.71
N THR A 177 2.85 21.71 -11.48
CA THR A 177 2.06 22.94 -11.69
C THR A 177 2.61 24.07 -10.83
N GLY A 178 2.89 23.79 -9.55
CA GLY A 178 3.61 24.72 -8.71
C GLY A 178 3.75 24.25 -7.27
N PHE A 179 4.40 25.09 -6.49
CA PHE A 179 4.59 24.96 -5.05
C PHE A 179 4.33 26.31 -4.40
N ASN A 180 3.66 26.29 -3.25
CA ASN A 180 3.48 27.47 -2.42
C ASN A 180 3.87 27.14 -0.98
N SER A 181 4.57 28.07 -0.32
CA SER A 181 4.99 27.87 1.05
C SER A 181 5.53 29.15 1.70
N GLY A 182 5.15 29.37 2.97
CA GLY A 182 5.87 30.23 3.93
C GLY A 182 6.82 29.46 4.85
N ASN A 183 7.18 28.22 4.48
CA ASN A 183 7.76 27.20 5.36
C ASN A 183 9.27 27.08 5.17
N ASN A 184 9.92 26.54 6.19
CA ASN A 184 11.37 26.54 6.33
C ASN A 184 11.99 25.18 6.06
N ASN A 185 13.19 25.21 5.48
CA ASN A 185 14.08 24.06 5.32
C ASN A 185 13.46 22.95 4.45
N VAL A 186 13.05 23.30 3.23
CA VAL A 186 12.49 22.34 2.27
C VAL A 186 13.58 21.80 1.34
N VAL A 187 13.51 20.51 0.99
CA VAL A 187 14.24 19.92 -0.12
C VAL A 187 13.25 19.58 -1.23
N LEU A 188 13.40 20.23 -2.38
CA LEU A 188 12.54 20.03 -3.54
C LEU A 188 13.37 19.59 -4.74
N ASP A 189 13.11 18.41 -5.28
CA ASP A 189 13.71 17.92 -6.52
C ASP A 189 12.61 17.65 -7.55
N VAL A 190 12.63 18.35 -8.69
CA VAL A 190 11.68 18.15 -9.80
C VAL A 190 12.46 17.85 -11.06
N ARG A 191 12.14 16.76 -11.77
CA ARG A 191 12.83 16.47 -13.04
C ARG A 191 12.29 17.26 -14.22
N GLY A 192 10.98 17.46 -14.26
CA GLY A 192 10.34 18.27 -15.29
C GLY A 192 10.46 19.76 -15.01
N SER A 193 9.58 20.53 -15.63
CA SER A 193 9.43 21.96 -15.39
C SER A 193 8.53 22.23 -14.18
N VAL A 194 8.73 23.37 -13.54
CA VAL A 194 7.87 23.90 -12.48
C VAL A 194 7.18 25.15 -13.02
N GLY A 195 5.85 25.23 -12.93
CA GLY A 195 5.11 26.44 -13.26
C GLY A 195 5.44 27.55 -12.27
N ASP A 196 4.88 27.48 -11.07
CA ASP A 196 5.13 28.44 -9.99
C ASP A 196 5.99 27.83 -8.88
N LEU A 197 7.15 28.40 -8.59
CA LEU A 197 8.04 27.99 -7.51
C LEU A 197 8.00 29.01 -6.38
N GLY A 198 7.19 28.76 -5.36
CA GLY A 198 7.12 29.53 -4.12
C GLY A 198 7.55 28.70 -2.92
N ILE A 199 8.73 28.98 -2.37
CA ILE A 199 9.22 28.35 -1.13
C ILE A 199 9.82 29.38 -0.17
N GLY A 200 9.76 29.13 1.13
CA GLY A 200 10.30 30.04 2.15
C GLY A 200 11.83 29.97 2.25
N THR A 201 12.38 28.82 2.61
CA THR A 201 13.83 28.55 2.64
C THR A 201 14.11 27.10 2.24
N GLY A 202 15.28 26.81 1.68
CA GLY A 202 15.63 25.43 1.34
C GLY A 202 16.49 25.24 0.09
N THR A 203 16.59 23.99 -0.35
CA THR A 203 17.30 23.59 -1.56
C THR A 203 16.31 23.13 -2.62
N VAL A 204 16.42 23.68 -3.83
CA VAL A 204 15.57 23.33 -4.97
C VAL A 204 16.42 22.92 -6.15
N ARG A 205 16.05 21.82 -6.80
CA ARG A 205 16.60 21.39 -8.08
C ARG A 205 15.49 21.14 -9.08
N VAL A 206 15.60 21.74 -10.26
CA VAL A 206 14.63 21.60 -11.35
C VAL A 206 15.34 21.18 -12.63
N GLY A 207 14.92 20.05 -13.21
CA GLY A 207 15.48 19.50 -14.44
C GLY A 207 14.93 20.14 -15.72
N GLY A 208 13.78 20.81 -15.65
CA GLY A 208 13.21 21.62 -16.73
C GLY A 208 13.35 23.12 -16.49
N ALA A 209 12.36 23.89 -16.94
CA ALA A 209 12.28 25.33 -16.71
C ALA A 209 11.49 25.65 -15.42
N VAL A 210 11.74 26.82 -14.85
CA VAL A 210 10.87 27.43 -13.83
C VAL A 210 10.14 28.60 -14.47
N GLY A 211 8.80 28.58 -14.46
CA GLY A 211 7.97 29.64 -15.03
C GLY A 211 8.04 30.93 -14.22
N ASN A 212 7.64 30.85 -12.95
CA ASN A 212 7.71 31.93 -11.98
C ASN A 212 8.49 31.50 -10.73
N LEU A 213 9.42 32.32 -10.27
CA LEU A 213 10.18 32.13 -9.03
C LEU A 213 9.76 33.18 -7.99
N ASN A 214 8.93 32.77 -7.04
CA ASN A 214 8.45 33.61 -5.93
C ASN A 214 9.11 33.17 -4.64
N GLY A 215 10.43 33.32 -4.58
CA GLY A 215 11.23 32.68 -3.56
C GLY A 215 11.44 33.53 -2.31
N GLY A 216 11.46 32.90 -1.15
CA GLY A 216 11.84 33.49 0.14
C GLY A 216 13.35 33.66 0.29
N ASN A 217 13.80 33.90 1.51
CA ASN A 217 15.21 34.18 1.79
C ASN A 217 16.03 32.88 1.87
N ASN A 218 17.37 32.98 1.79
CA ASN A 218 18.29 31.88 2.10
C ASN A 218 18.05 30.59 1.28
N MET A 219 17.62 30.70 0.02
CA MET A 219 17.43 29.51 -0.82
C MET A 219 18.68 29.17 -1.64
N ASN A 220 18.80 27.90 -2.00
CA ASN A 220 19.73 27.42 -3.02
C ASN A 220 18.95 26.77 -4.16
N VAL A 221 18.78 27.49 -5.26
CA VAL A 221 17.96 27.08 -6.41
C VAL A 221 18.86 26.76 -7.59
N SER A 222 18.68 25.55 -8.15
CA SER A 222 19.43 25.05 -9.30
C SER A 222 18.46 24.60 -10.39
N VAL A 223 18.55 25.19 -11.58
CA VAL A 223 17.63 24.94 -12.69
C VAL A 223 18.44 24.56 -13.93
N VAL A 224 18.11 23.44 -14.56
CA VAL A 224 18.75 23.03 -15.82
C VAL A 224 18.26 23.91 -16.97
N GLY A 225 16.98 24.27 -17.00
CA GLY A 225 16.40 25.14 -18.01
C GLY A 225 16.51 26.63 -17.68
N THR A 226 15.55 27.39 -18.23
CA THR A 226 15.40 28.83 -17.97
C THR A 226 14.68 29.08 -16.65
N VAL A 227 14.91 30.25 -16.07
CA VAL A 227 14.03 30.82 -15.05
C VAL A 227 13.33 32.02 -15.66
N GLY A 228 12.00 31.95 -15.72
CA GLY A 228 11.16 33.04 -16.21
C GLY A 228 11.10 34.18 -15.19
N ASN A 229 9.89 34.62 -14.85
CA ASN A 229 9.65 35.82 -14.06
C ASN A 229 9.82 35.56 -12.55
N GLY A 230 9.97 36.62 -11.75
CA GLY A 230 9.85 36.48 -10.29
C GLY A 230 10.72 37.42 -9.48
N ASN A 231 10.77 37.18 -8.18
CA ASN A 231 11.58 37.93 -7.22
C ASN A 231 12.39 36.95 -6.36
N LEU A 232 13.66 37.26 -6.15
CA LEU A 232 14.53 36.53 -5.21
C LEU A 232 14.47 37.17 -3.82
N GLY A 233 14.29 36.36 -2.79
CA GLY A 233 14.58 36.78 -1.42
C GLY A 233 16.07 36.93 -1.14
N ASN A 234 16.39 37.62 -0.04
CA ASN A 234 17.76 37.93 0.39
C ASN A 234 18.59 36.65 0.59
N ASN A 235 19.91 36.76 0.37
CA ASN A 235 20.88 35.65 0.52
C ASN A 235 20.53 34.39 -0.29
N THR A 236 19.72 34.53 -1.35
CA THR A 236 19.41 33.42 -2.25
C THR A 236 20.52 33.25 -3.27
N THR A 237 20.89 32.00 -3.54
CA THR A 237 21.69 31.66 -4.72
C THR A 237 20.81 31.00 -5.78
N LEU A 238 20.79 31.58 -6.98
CA LEU A 238 20.15 31.02 -8.17
C LEU A 238 21.23 30.58 -9.17
N ARG A 239 21.13 29.34 -9.67
CA ARG A 239 21.94 28.79 -10.76
C ARG A 239 21.03 28.29 -11.87
N ALA A 240 21.22 28.76 -13.09
CA ALA A 240 20.46 28.32 -14.26
C ALA A 240 21.37 28.05 -15.45
N ASN A 241 21.17 26.94 -16.19
CA ASN A 241 21.88 26.75 -17.47
C ASN A 241 21.18 27.45 -18.65
N GLY A 242 19.98 28.01 -18.45
CA GLY A 242 19.29 28.85 -19.44
C GLY A 242 19.17 30.30 -18.98
N ASN A 243 18.45 31.12 -19.76
CA ASN A 243 18.17 32.53 -19.45
C ASN A 243 17.43 32.70 -18.12
N VAL A 244 17.63 33.85 -17.47
CA VAL A 244 17.04 34.20 -16.18
C VAL A 244 16.37 35.58 -16.23
N ASN A 245 15.09 35.67 -15.85
CA ASN A 245 14.33 36.93 -15.84
C ASN A 245 13.72 37.27 -14.46
N VAL A 246 14.55 37.45 -13.43
CA VAL A 246 14.06 37.71 -12.06
C VAL A 246 14.55 39.04 -11.50
N ASN A 247 13.78 39.64 -10.60
CA ASN A 247 14.26 40.73 -9.77
C ASN A 247 15.09 40.15 -8.62
N GLY A 248 16.35 40.55 -8.54
CA GLY A 248 17.22 40.20 -7.43
C GLY A 248 16.86 40.94 -6.14
N SER A 249 17.68 40.70 -5.13
CA SER A 249 17.67 41.42 -3.86
C SER A 249 19.08 41.51 -3.29
N GLY A 250 19.28 42.43 -2.34
CA GLY A 250 20.57 42.61 -1.66
C GLY A 250 21.08 41.30 -1.05
N GLY A 251 22.32 40.94 -1.36
CA GLY A 251 22.97 39.72 -0.86
C GLY A 251 22.61 38.43 -1.63
N SER A 252 21.68 38.48 -2.59
CA SER A 252 21.44 37.35 -3.50
C SER A 252 22.53 37.25 -4.57
N THR A 253 22.72 36.05 -5.10
CA THR A 253 23.67 35.76 -6.18
C THR A 253 22.98 35.00 -7.31
N ILE A 254 23.22 35.41 -8.55
CA ILE A 254 22.62 34.84 -9.75
C ILE A 254 23.74 34.39 -10.70
N TYR A 255 23.75 33.11 -11.03
CA TYR A 255 24.59 32.52 -12.06
C TYR A 255 23.70 32.00 -13.18
N THR A 256 23.88 32.53 -14.39
CA THR A 256 23.16 32.08 -15.58
C THR A 256 24.14 31.78 -16.70
N ALA A 257 23.97 30.67 -17.39
CA ALA A 257 24.74 30.37 -18.61
C ALA A 257 24.17 31.10 -19.85
N GLY A 258 22.94 31.62 -19.77
CA GLY A 258 22.31 32.48 -20.77
C GLY A 258 22.23 33.94 -20.34
N ASP A 259 21.27 34.67 -20.91
CA ASP A 259 21.06 36.09 -20.62
C ASP A 259 20.34 36.30 -19.28
N PHE A 260 20.67 37.39 -18.58
CA PHE A 260 19.92 37.94 -17.46
C PHE A 260 19.15 39.19 -17.89
N THR A 261 17.81 39.12 -17.88
CA THR A 261 16.95 40.23 -18.34
C THR A 261 16.16 40.91 -17.21
N GLY A 262 16.38 40.49 -15.96
CA GLY A 262 15.68 41.04 -14.80
C GLY A 262 16.35 42.28 -14.19
N ASN A 263 15.80 42.78 -13.07
CA ASN A 263 16.44 43.85 -12.31
C ASN A 263 17.31 43.27 -11.20
N GLY A 264 18.63 43.48 -11.26
CA GLY A 264 19.56 42.96 -10.24
C GLY A 264 19.25 43.41 -8.81
N ASN A 265 18.77 44.64 -8.60
CA ASN A 265 18.34 45.18 -7.30
C ASN A 265 19.29 44.83 -6.12
N GLY A 266 20.60 45.00 -6.34
CA GLY A 266 21.66 44.71 -5.35
C GLY A 266 22.17 43.26 -5.32
N ALA A 267 21.69 42.39 -6.21
CA ALA A 267 22.22 41.04 -6.40
C ALA A 267 23.56 41.06 -7.15
N ALA A 268 24.43 40.10 -6.84
CA ALA A 268 25.58 39.79 -7.67
C ALA A 268 25.15 38.92 -8.85
N VAL A 269 25.31 39.42 -10.08
CA VAL A 269 24.87 38.71 -11.31
C VAL A 269 26.08 38.34 -12.16
N SER A 270 26.12 37.08 -12.60
CA SER A 270 27.08 36.57 -13.57
C SER A 270 26.35 35.89 -14.73
N GLU A 271 26.40 36.52 -15.89
CA GLU A 271 25.92 35.98 -17.16
C GLU A 271 26.98 35.14 -17.86
N PHE A 272 26.55 34.29 -18.80
CA PHE A 272 27.40 33.36 -19.55
C PHE A 272 28.33 32.53 -18.65
N TYR A 273 27.87 32.24 -17.43
CA TYR A 273 28.65 31.57 -16.42
C TYR A 273 28.90 30.11 -16.82
N SER A 274 30.17 29.72 -16.91
CA SER A 274 30.55 28.34 -17.16
C SER A 274 30.58 27.57 -15.84
N PHE A 275 29.66 26.62 -15.67
CA PHE A 275 29.65 25.76 -14.50
C PHE A 275 30.68 24.64 -14.63
N ASN A 276 31.67 24.59 -13.72
CA ASN A 276 32.66 23.50 -13.65
C ASN A 276 31.98 22.11 -13.51
N ASN A 277 30.82 22.07 -12.86
CA ASN A 277 29.87 20.95 -12.91
C ASN A 277 28.52 21.51 -13.41
N VAL A 278 28.07 21.06 -14.58
CA VAL A 278 26.75 21.41 -15.14
C VAL A 278 25.67 21.20 -14.08
N VAL A 279 24.70 22.13 -13.96
CA VAL A 279 23.51 21.86 -13.14
C VAL A 279 22.86 20.60 -13.70
N THR A 280 22.90 19.51 -12.94
CA THR A 280 22.34 18.22 -13.37
C THR A 280 20.89 18.13 -12.95
N ALA A 281 20.06 17.57 -13.83
CA ALA A 281 18.69 17.21 -13.48
C ALA A 281 18.69 16.24 -12.29
N PRO A 282 17.72 16.34 -11.37
CA PRO A 282 17.57 15.36 -10.31
C PRO A 282 17.38 13.94 -10.84
N THR A 283 17.75 12.95 -10.04
CA THR A 283 17.36 11.56 -10.29
C THR A 283 15.85 11.41 -10.13
N THR A 284 15.23 10.52 -10.90
CA THR A 284 13.83 10.12 -10.67
C THR A 284 13.71 9.65 -9.23
N PRO A 285 12.71 10.10 -8.45
CA PRO A 285 12.29 9.30 -7.33
C PRO A 285 11.94 7.90 -7.85
N ASP A 286 12.35 6.88 -7.12
CA ASP A 286 11.97 5.52 -7.44
C ASP A 286 10.45 5.45 -7.41
N ALA A 287 9.85 5.11 -8.56
CA ALA A 287 8.43 4.87 -8.61
C ALA A 287 8.10 3.70 -7.66
N PRO A 288 6.94 3.73 -6.99
CA PRO A 288 6.33 2.52 -6.49
C PRO A 288 6.47 1.39 -7.52
N VAL A 289 7.10 0.29 -7.12
CA VAL A 289 7.39 -0.82 -8.04
C VAL A 289 6.08 -1.55 -8.35
N VAL A 290 5.52 -1.30 -9.53
CA VAL A 290 4.23 -1.88 -10.01
C VAL A 290 4.28 -3.41 -9.98
N ASP A 291 5.37 -3.98 -10.48
CA ASP A 291 5.55 -5.44 -10.52
C ASP A 291 5.69 -6.02 -9.11
N GLY A 292 6.33 -5.29 -8.21
CA GLY A 292 6.51 -5.68 -6.80
C GLY A 292 5.18 -5.72 -6.04
N LEU A 293 4.30 -4.73 -6.24
CA LEU A 293 3.00 -4.73 -5.59
C LEU A 293 2.01 -5.70 -6.26
N THR A 294 2.09 -5.90 -7.57
CA THR A 294 1.29 -6.94 -8.27
C THR A 294 1.65 -8.34 -7.75
N ALA A 295 2.95 -8.63 -7.62
CA ALA A 295 3.44 -9.86 -7.00
C ALA A 295 3.01 -9.96 -5.52
N SER A 296 3.09 -8.88 -4.75
CA SER A 296 2.61 -8.83 -3.37
C SER A 296 1.11 -9.12 -3.27
N THR A 297 0.27 -8.53 -4.11
CA THR A 297 -1.18 -8.80 -4.11
C THR A 297 -1.47 -10.25 -4.48
N ALA A 298 -0.77 -10.81 -5.46
CA ALA A 298 -0.90 -12.22 -5.82
C ALA A 298 -0.50 -13.15 -4.66
N GLN A 299 0.58 -12.82 -3.95
CA GLN A 299 1.02 -13.57 -2.77
C GLN A 299 0.03 -13.46 -1.61
N ILE A 300 -0.41 -12.24 -1.25
CA ILE A 300 -1.46 -12.01 -0.23
C ILE A 300 -2.69 -12.84 -0.55
N LYS A 301 -3.16 -12.83 -1.82
CA LYS A 301 -4.30 -13.62 -2.25
C LYS A 301 -4.07 -15.12 -2.03
N ALA A 302 -2.91 -15.64 -2.41
CA ALA A 302 -2.57 -17.03 -2.21
C ALA A 302 -2.55 -17.40 -0.72
N ASP A 303 -1.94 -16.55 0.13
CA ASP A 303 -1.80 -16.76 1.57
C ASP A 303 -3.15 -16.75 2.30
N VAL A 304 -4.04 -15.81 1.98
CA VAL A 304 -5.36 -15.73 2.63
C VAL A 304 -6.30 -16.85 2.17
N LEU A 305 -6.15 -17.34 0.93
CA LEU A 305 -6.85 -18.53 0.46
C LEU A 305 -6.31 -19.79 1.13
N ALA A 306 -5.00 -19.91 1.29
CA ALA A 306 -4.38 -20.99 2.05
C ALA A 306 -4.84 -20.98 3.52
N LEU A 307 -4.93 -19.80 4.15
CA LEU A 307 -5.50 -19.65 5.49
C LEU A 307 -6.96 -20.13 5.53
N SER A 308 -7.81 -19.66 4.62
CA SER A 308 -9.22 -20.04 4.58
C SER A 308 -9.39 -21.56 4.44
N SER A 309 -8.59 -22.18 3.56
CA SER A 309 -8.60 -23.64 3.38
C SER A 309 -8.10 -24.38 4.62
N ALA A 310 -7.01 -23.92 5.26
CA ALA A 310 -6.47 -24.53 6.46
C ALA A 310 -7.46 -24.47 7.62
N LEU A 311 -8.11 -23.32 7.83
CA LEU A 311 -9.16 -23.15 8.84
C LEU A 311 -10.40 -24.00 8.56
N GLY A 312 -10.81 -24.09 7.29
CA GLY A 312 -11.93 -24.94 6.85
C GLY A 312 -11.68 -26.44 7.02
N GLY A 313 -10.41 -26.86 7.01
CA GLY A 313 -10.00 -28.25 7.22
C GLY A 313 -9.82 -28.65 8.68
N LEU A 314 -9.96 -27.72 9.63
CA LEU A 314 -9.87 -28.03 11.06
C LEU A 314 -11.01 -28.94 11.50
N ALA A 315 -10.69 -29.89 12.39
CA ALA A 315 -11.70 -30.74 13.01
C ALA A 315 -12.66 -29.91 13.86
N VAL A 316 -13.97 -30.12 13.68
CA VAL A 316 -15.00 -29.49 14.49
C VAL A 316 -14.88 -29.98 15.94
N THR A 317 -14.73 -29.04 16.86
CA THR A 317 -14.63 -29.33 18.31
C THR A 317 -15.89 -28.93 19.07
N ASN A 318 -16.72 -28.05 18.48
CA ASN A 318 -17.91 -27.49 19.10
C ASN A 318 -19.06 -27.40 18.10
N ILE A 319 -20.29 -27.49 18.60
CA ILE A 319 -21.52 -27.37 17.80
C ILE A 319 -22.30 -26.18 18.36
N ALA A 320 -22.78 -25.30 17.47
CA ALA A 320 -23.66 -24.21 17.87
C ALA A 320 -25.04 -24.79 18.20
N SER A 321 -25.61 -24.39 19.34
CA SER A 321 -26.95 -24.84 19.74
C SER A 321 -27.99 -23.77 19.42
N THR A 322 -29.15 -24.18 18.89
CA THR A 322 -30.32 -23.31 18.80
C THR A 322 -30.93 -23.11 20.18
N ALA A 323 -31.35 -21.89 20.50
CA ALA A 323 -31.99 -21.66 21.79
C ALA A 323 -33.41 -22.24 21.83
N ALA A 324 -33.80 -22.81 22.98
CA ALA A 324 -35.11 -23.46 23.15
C ALA A 324 -36.32 -22.51 22.97
N ASP A 325 -36.10 -21.22 23.21
CA ASP A 325 -37.05 -20.10 23.12
C ASP A 325 -37.01 -19.36 21.76
N ASN A 326 -35.98 -19.59 20.94
CA ASN A 326 -35.85 -18.98 19.61
C ASN A 326 -35.01 -19.90 18.69
N ALA A 327 -35.69 -20.61 17.78
CA ALA A 327 -35.08 -21.54 16.84
C ALA A 327 -34.07 -20.90 15.86
N THR A 328 -34.05 -19.56 15.76
CA THR A 328 -33.12 -18.79 14.89
C THR A 328 -32.02 -18.07 15.67
N ARG A 329 -31.95 -18.26 16.99
CA ARG A 329 -30.81 -17.82 17.80
C ARG A 329 -29.80 -18.95 17.89
N LEU A 330 -28.59 -18.71 17.38
CA LEU A 330 -27.47 -19.65 17.50
C LEU A 330 -26.58 -19.25 18.67
N THR A 331 -26.33 -20.19 19.56
CA THR A 331 -25.45 -20.01 20.73
C THR A 331 -24.14 -20.77 20.53
N PHE A 332 -23.03 -20.03 20.58
CA PHE A 332 -21.66 -20.55 20.50
C PHE A 332 -21.10 -20.65 21.91
N THR A 333 -21.08 -21.87 22.45
CA THR A 333 -20.56 -22.13 23.81
C THR A 333 -19.16 -22.72 23.73
N VAL A 334 -18.21 -22.08 24.41
CA VAL A 334 -16.82 -22.52 24.52
C VAL A 334 -16.42 -22.58 25.99
N ALA A 335 -16.50 -23.78 26.56
CA ALA A 335 -16.12 -24.03 27.96
C ALA A 335 -14.61 -24.22 28.15
N ASP A 336 -13.89 -24.62 27.10
CA ASP A 336 -12.43 -24.80 27.13
C ASP A 336 -11.72 -23.44 27.19
N THR A 337 -10.80 -23.29 28.15
CA THR A 337 -10.03 -22.08 28.41
C THR A 337 -8.60 -22.14 27.86
N ASN A 338 -8.15 -23.27 27.29
CA ASN A 338 -6.81 -23.43 26.75
C ASN A 338 -6.58 -22.46 25.57
N PRO A 339 -5.65 -21.49 25.67
CA PRO A 339 -5.45 -20.48 24.63
C PRO A 339 -4.70 -20.99 23.40
N ASN A 340 -4.13 -22.21 23.46
CA ASN A 340 -3.33 -22.78 22.36
C ASN A 340 -4.18 -23.58 21.37
N THR A 341 -5.35 -24.07 21.80
CA THR A 341 -6.26 -24.81 20.93
C THR A 341 -7.42 -23.92 20.47
N ALA A 342 -7.78 -23.99 19.20
CA ALA A 342 -8.96 -23.29 18.71
C ALA A 342 -10.26 -24.04 19.05
N ALA A 343 -11.32 -23.31 19.37
CA ALA A 343 -12.68 -23.82 19.33
C ALA A 343 -13.22 -23.66 17.90
N VAL A 344 -13.60 -24.76 17.27
CA VAL A 344 -13.98 -24.81 15.86
C VAL A 344 -15.44 -25.21 15.72
N PHE A 345 -16.19 -24.37 15.03
CA PHE A 345 -17.59 -24.55 14.68
C PHE A 345 -17.75 -24.56 13.15
N ASN A 346 -18.73 -25.31 12.66
CA ASN A 346 -19.21 -25.20 11.28
C ASN A 346 -20.67 -24.74 11.29
N LEU A 347 -21.01 -23.84 10.37
CA LEU A 347 -22.38 -23.43 10.07
C LEU A 347 -22.67 -23.67 8.59
N SER A 348 -23.84 -24.20 8.31
CA SER A 348 -24.38 -24.21 6.95
C SER A 348 -24.83 -22.80 6.54
N ALA A 349 -24.89 -22.55 5.23
CA ALA A 349 -25.45 -21.32 4.68
C ALA A 349 -26.91 -21.10 5.12
N VAL A 350 -27.69 -22.16 5.30
CA VAL A 350 -29.07 -22.05 5.76
C VAL A 350 -29.11 -21.54 7.20
N GLU A 351 -28.34 -22.13 8.10
CA GLU A 351 -28.27 -21.69 9.51
C GLU A 351 -27.78 -20.24 9.59
N PHE A 352 -26.73 -19.89 8.85
CA PHE A 352 -26.19 -18.53 8.83
C PHE A 352 -27.20 -17.49 8.33
N ASN A 353 -27.83 -17.74 7.17
CA ASN A 353 -28.74 -16.80 6.53
C ASN A 353 -30.08 -16.64 7.28
N THR A 354 -30.50 -17.65 8.03
CA THR A 354 -31.75 -17.62 8.81
C THR A 354 -31.56 -17.17 10.25
N ALA A 355 -30.32 -17.09 10.72
CA ALA A 355 -30.03 -16.67 12.08
C ALA A 355 -30.45 -15.20 12.32
N THR A 356 -31.18 -14.97 13.40
CA THR A 356 -31.57 -13.63 13.86
C THR A 356 -30.65 -13.11 14.96
N GLN A 357 -29.94 -14.02 15.63
CA GLN A 357 -28.99 -13.67 16.69
C GLN A 357 -27.85 -14.69 16.78
N PHE A 358 -26.62 -14.17 16.93
CA PHE A 358 -25.46 -14.92 17.39
C PHE A 358 -25.18 -14.57 18.85
N GLN A 359 -25.29 -15.59 19.71
CA GLN A 359 -25.03 -15.47 21.12
C GLN A 359 -23.71 -16.16 21.47
N PHE A 360 -22.81 -15.45 22.15
CA PHE A 360 -21.52 -15.98 22.56
C PHE A 360 -21.50 -16.27 24.07
N SER A 361 -20.89 -17.39 24.43
CA SER A 361 -20.63 -17.77 25.83
C SER A 361 -19.28 -18.46 25.90
N PHE A 362 -18.23 -17.67 26.15
CA PHE A 362 -16.86 -18.16 26.18
C PHE A 362 -16.30 -18.05 27.60
N ALA A 363 -15.70 -19.11 28.11
CA ALA A 363 -15.08 -19.13 29.44
C ALA A 363 -13.76 -18.33 29.51
N SER A 364 -13.22 -17.86 28.37
CA SER A 364 -11.95 -17.14 28.30
C SER A 364 -11.92 -16.13 27.14
N LEU A 365 -11.40 -14.93 27.41
CA LEU A 365 -11.14 -13.86 26.43
C LEU A 365 -9.87 -14.08 25.60
N ASN A 366 -9.15 -15.19 25.79
CA ASN A 366 -7.91 -15.48 25.05
C ASN A 366 -8.03 -16.73 24.15
N LYS A 367 -9.22 -17.32 24.08
CA LYS A 367 -9.47 -18.54 23.32
C LYS A 367 -9.63 -18.22 21.83
N PRO A 368 -8.84 -18.81 20.91
CA PRO A 368 -9.10 -18.71 19.48
C PRO A 368 -10.42 -19.39 19.11
N VAL A 369 -11.27 -18.72 18.34
CA VAL A 369 -12.57 -19.23 17.88
C VAL A 369 -12.65 -19.12 16.37
N ILE A 370 -12.93 -20.24 15.71
CA ILE A 370 -13.07 -20.35 14.26
C ILE A 370 -14.50 -20.79 13.96
N ILE A 371 -15.22 -20.02 13.15
CA ILE A 371 -16.56 -20.35 12.67
C ILE A 371 -16.48 -20.46 11.15
N ASN A 372 -16.42 -21.68 10.64
CA ASN A 372 -16.42 -21.94 9.21
C ASN A 372 -17.87 -21.91 8.70
N ILE A 373 -18.11 -21.15 7.63
CA ILE A 373 -19.43 -20.93 7.05
C ILE A 373 -19.37 -21.35 5.58
N SER A 374 -20.24 -22.29 5.19
CA SER A 374 -20.21 -22.90 3.86
C SER A 374 -21.55 -23.50 3.43
N GLY A 375 -21.69 -23.86 2.15
CA GLY A 375 -22.80 -24.64 1.60
C GLY A 375 -23.84 -23.81 0.85
N ALA A 376 -23.57 -22.56 0.49
CA ALA A 376 -24.45 -21.75 -0.34
C ALA A 376 -24.31 -22.15 -1.81
N ALA A 377 -25.37 -22.70 -2.41
CA ALA A 377 -25.34 -23.10 -3.82
C ALA A 377 -25.11 -21.94 -4.79
N ASP A 378 -25.54 -20.74 -4.43
CA ASP A 378 -25.37 -19.48 -5.18
C ASP A 378 -24.18 -18.64 -4.67
N GLY A 379 -23.49 -19.08 -3.62
CA GLY A 379 -22.39 -18.35 -2.98
C GLY A 379 -22.81 -17.08 -2.22
N VAL A 380 -24.10 -16.88 -1.97
CA VAL A 380 -24.62 -15.64 -1.35
C VAL A 380 -24.88 -15.83 0.16
N TYR A 381 -24.32 -14.93 0.95
CA TYR A 381 -24.50 -14.86 2.39
C TYR A 381 -25.00 -13.48 2.82
N ASN A 382 -25.99 -13.45 3.71
CA ASN A 382 -26.60 -12.24 4.25
C ASN A 382 -26.47 -12.25 5.77
N TRP A 383 -25.59 -11.41 6.29
CA TRP A 383 -25.47 -11.21 7.73
C TRP A 383 -26.62 -10.33 8.22
N GLY A 384 -27.67 -11.00 8.70
CA GLY A 384 -28.83 -10.38 9.35
C GLY A 384 -28.86 -10.52 10.87
N ALA A 385 -27.95 -11.31 11.45
CA ALA A 385 -27.97 -11.64 12.87
C ALA A 385 -27.44 -10.49 13.74
N THR A 386 -28.13 -10.20 14.84
CA THR A 386 -27.62 -9.34 15.92
C THR A 386 -26.65 -10.13 16.80
N ALA A 387 -25.66 -9.47 17.40
CA ALA A 387 -24.79 -10.10 18.40
C ALA A 387 -25.32 -9.86 19.83
N ALA A 388 -25.26 -10.87 20.69
CA ALA A 388 -25.52 -10.74 22.13
C ALA A 388 -24.49 -11.53 22.95
N ASN A 389 -24.14 -11.03 24.13
CA ASN A 389 -23.25 -11.73 25.07
C ASN A 389 -24.04 -12.21 26.31
N PHE A 390 -23.68 -13.37 26.85
CA PHE A 390 -24.11 -13.85 28.15
C PHE A 390 -22.87 -14.11 29.01
N GLY A 391 -22.52 -13.18 29.91
CA GLY A 391 -21.31 -13.32 30.75
C GLY A 391 -20.80 -12.08 31.49
N GLY A 392 -21.37 -10.89 31.33
CA GLY A 392 -20.95 -9.68 32.04
C GLY A 392 -19.82 -8.87 31.38
N ASP A 393 -19.07 -9.45 30.44
CA ASP A 393 -18.10 -8.74 29.60
C ASP A 393 -18.75 -8.05 28.39
N THR A 394 -18.08 -7.05 27.80
CA THR A 394 -18.55 -6.39 26.56
C THR A 394 -18.24 -7.25 25.32
N LEU A 395 -19.13 -7.25 24.31
CA LEU A 395 -18.92 -7.96 23.03
C LEU A 395 -17.61 -7.55 22.32
N GLN A 396 -17.17 -6.33 22.56
CA GLN A 396 -15.93 -5.76 22.04
C GLN A 396 -14.70 -6.55 22.52
N ALA A 397 -14.71 -7.09 23.74
CA ALA A 397 -13.61 -7.88 24.29
C ALA A 397 -13.40 -9.23 23.57
N TYR A 398 -14.42 -9.73 22.86
CA TYR A 398 -14.37 -11.00 22.13
C TYR A 398 -14.03 -10.83 20.64
N SER A 399 -14.13 -9.62 20.10
CA SER A 399 -13.90 -9.32 18.67
C SER A 399 -12.55 -9.82 18.13
N GLN A 400 -11.50 -9.78 18.95
CA GLN A 400 -10.16 -10.18 18.53
C GLN A 400 -9.91 -11.70 18.59
N ASN A 401 -10.91 -12.48 18.98
CA ASN A 401 -10.81 -13.92 19.18
C ASN A 401 -11.47 -14.74 18.09
N ILE A 402 -12.35 -14.13 17.29
CA ILE A 402 -13.23 -14.83 16.37
C ILE A 402 -12.78 -14.59 14.93
N ILE A 403 -12.67 -15.67 14.14
CA ILE A 403 -12.61 -15.60 12.69
C ILE A 403 -13.87 -16.27 12.14
N TYR A 404 -14.65 -15.51 11.36
CA TYR A 404 -15.69 -16.04 10.48
C TYR A 404 -15.06 -16.34 9.12
N ASN A 405 -14.89 -17.62 8.83
CA ASN A 405 -14.25 -18.09 7.60
C ASN A 405 -15.31 -18.52 6.59
N PHE A 406 -15.55 -17.70 5.58
CA PHE A 406 -16.47 -17.99 4.49
C PHE A 406 -15.72 -18.71 3.37
N THR A 407 -15.84 -20.04 3.32
CA THR A 407 -14.97 -20.87 2.45
C THR A 407 -15.41 -20.86 0.98
N ASP A 408 -16.67 -20.55 0.70
CA ASP A 408 -17.28 -20.61 -0.64
C ASP A 408 -18.10 -19.36 -1.00
N ALA A 409 -18.03 -18.30 -0.20
CA ALA A 409 -18.78 -17.07 -0.49
C ALA A 409 -18.26 -16.35 -1.74
N THR A 410 -19.19 -16.00 -2.61
CA THR A 410 -18.99 -15.08 -3.74
C THR A 410 -19.61 -13.71 -3.44
N THR A 411 -20.57 -13.64 -2.52
CA THR A 411 -21.18 -12.39 -2.04
C THR A 411 -21.46 -12.48 -0.55
N LEU A 412 -21.11 -11.43 0.20
CA LEU A 412 -21.45 -11.27 1.60
C LEU A 412 -22.02 -9.88 1.86
N ASN A 413 -23.29 -9.81 2.23
CA ASN A 413 -23.95 -8.57 2.61
C ASN A 413 -24.00 -8.45 4.14
N ILE A 414 -23.40 -7.41 4.70
CA ILE A 414 -23.33 -7.16 6.13
C ILE A 414 -24.30 -6.03 6.50
N ASN A 415 -25.42 -6.41 7.12
CA ASN A 415 -26.52 -5.50 7.45
C ASN A 415 -26.72 -5.29 8.97
N ARG A 416 -25.89 -5.96 9.79
CA ARG A 416 -25.84 -5.83 11.24
C ARG A 416 -24.39 -5.84 11.70
N GLU A 417 -24.19 -5.32 12.90
CA GLU A 417 -22.86 -5.21 13.49
C GLU A 417 -22.21 -6.58 13.66
N VAL A 418 -20.96 -6.70 13.24
CA VAL A 418 -20.14 -7.91 13.35
C VAL A 418 -19.15 -7.75 14.49
N TYR A 419 -18.99 -8.78 15.32
CA TYR A 419 -17.92 -8.88 16.32
C TYR A 419 -17.04 -10.07 15.98
N GLY A 420 -15.86 -9.78 15.45
CA GLY A 420 -14.94 -10.79 14.91
C GLY A 420 -14.38 -10.38 13.55
N SER A 421 -13.33 -11.10 13.15
CA SER A 421 -12.69 -10.91 11.86
C SER A 421 -13.39 -11.71 10.77
N VAL A 422 -13.56 -11.11 9.59
CA VAL A 422 -14.24 -11.69 8.43
C VAL A 422 -13.21 -12.11 7.39
N LEU A 423 -13.13 -13.40 7.09
CA LEU A 423 -12.30 -13.96 6.03
C LEU A 423 -13.21 -14.42 4.88
N ALA A 424 -13.36 -13.59 3.86
CA ALA A 424 -14.21 -13.82 2.69
C ALA A 424 -13.42 -13.52 1.39
N ALA A 425 -12.26 -14.17 1.24
CA ALA A 425 -11.25 -13.85 0.23
C ALA A 425 -11.72 -13.94 -1.24
N ASN A 426 -12.83 -14.64 -1.52
CA ASN A 426 -13.41 -14.75 -2.87
C ASN A 426 -14.66 -13.88 -3.08
N ALA A 427 -15.14 -13.20 -2.04
CA ALA A 427 -16.44 -12.55 -2.05
C ALA A 427 -16.37 -11.07 -2.41
N VAL A 428 -17.42 -10.59 -3.10
CA VAL A 428 -17.82 -9.18 -3.05
C VAL A 428 -18.51 -8.94 -1.72
N VAL A 429 -17.95 -8.08 -0.89
CA VAL A 429 -18.48 -7.77 0.44
C VAL A 429 -19.00 -6.35 0.47
N THR A 430 -20.21 -6.17 0.99
CA THR A 430 -20.80 -4.85 1.24
C THR A 430 -21.18 -4.75 2.71
N ASN A 431 -20.76 -3.68 3.40
CA ASN A 431 -21.21 -3.43 4.77
C ASN A 431 -22.06 -2.15 4.85
N THR A 432 -23.19 -2.27 5.54
CA THR A 432 -24.06 -1.14 5.96
C THR A 432 -24.11 -1.02 7.49
N ALA A 433 -23.36 -1.87 8.18
CA ALA A 433 -23.16 -1.84 9.62
C ALA A 433 -21.68 -2.08 9.93
N ASN A 434 -21.30 -1.71 11.15
CA ASN A 434 -19.92 -1.76 11.59
C ASN A 434 -19.38 -3.19 11.70
N ILE A 435 -18.10 -3.34 11.38
CA ILE A 435 -17.36 -4.58 11.61
C ILE A 435 -16.31 -4.31 12.68
N ASN A 436 -16.47 -4.95 13.83
CA ASN A 436 -15.55 -4.90 14.96
C ASN A 436 -14.51 -6.00 14.78
N GLY A 437 -13.49 -5.74 13.97
CA GLY A 437 -12.46 -6.72 13.60
C GLY A 437 -11.84 -6.46 12.23
N SER A 438 -10.95 -7.36 11.81
CA SER A 438 -10.32 -7.28 10.47
C SER A 438 -11.16 -7.93 9.38
N VAL A 439 -11.05 -7.44 8.15
CA VAL A 439 -11.80 -7.92 6.97
C VAL A 439 -10.84 -8.26 5.84
N ILE A 440 -11.07 -9.42 5.22
CA ILE A 440 -10.44 -9.83 3.95
C ILE A 440 -11.53 -10.10 2.94
N ALA A 441 -11.52 -9.38 1.81
CA ALA A 441 -12.50 -9.47 0.75
C ALA A 441 -11.84 -9.43 -0.64
N LYS A 442 -12.52 -9.98 -1.65
CA LYS A 442 -12.10 -9.80 -3.06
C LYS A 442 -12.36 -8.36 -3.51
N ILE A 443 -13.61 -7.91 -3.35
CA ILE A 443 -14.07 -6.54 -3.61
C ILE A 443 -14.79 -6.06 -2.36
N PHE A 444 -14.64 -4.80 -1.98
CA PHE A 444 -15.27 -4.24 -0.79
C PHE A 444 -16.01 -2.93 -1.10
N THR A 445 -17.30 -2.89 -0.80
CA THR A 445 -18.11 -1.67 -0.83
C THR A 445 -18.38 -1.22 0.60
N MET A 446 -17.70 -0.16 1.02
CA MET A 446 -17.76 0.35 2.38
C MET A 446 -18.84 1.41 2.54
N GLN A 447 -19.87 1.13 3.33
CA GLN A 447 -20.92 2.10 3.69
C GLN A 447 -21.03 2.31 5.21
N ALA A 448 -20.26 1.57 6.00
CA ALA A 448 -20.10 1.70 7.45
C ALA A 448 -18.66 1.37 7.84
N GLU A 449 -18.35 1.29 9.13
CA GLU A 449 -16.97 1.27 9.61
C GLU A 449 -16.36 -0.14 9.65
N VAL A 450 -15.05 -0.21 9.48
CA VAL A 450 -14.20 -1.35 9.87
C VAL A 450 -13.37 -0.87 11.05
N HIS A 451 -13.86 -1.10 12.25
CA HIS A 451 -13.34 -0.48 13.47
C HIS A 451 -12.99 -1.52 14.53
N LEU A 452 -12.37 -1.07 15.63
CA LEU A 452 -11.61 -1.88 16.58
C LEU A 452 -10.37 -2.54 15.93
N GLY A 453 -9.60 -3.28 16.74
CA GLY A 453 -8.40 -3.93 16.23
C GLY A 453 -8.66 -5.28 15.59
N THR A 454 -7.62 -5.73 14.93
CA THR A 454 -7.51 -6.99 14.22
C THR A 454 -7.63 -8.21 15.14
N TYR A 455 -7.77 -9.38 14.52
CA TYR A 455 -7.58 -10.66 15.18
C TYR A 455 -6.26 -10.68 15.96
N ALA A 456 -6.26 -11.22 17.17
CA ALA A 456 -5.09 -11.16 18.06
C ALA A 456 -4.56 -12.54 18.49
N ARG A 457 -5.30 -13.62 18.24
CA ARG A 457 -4.92 -14.94 18.73
C ARG A 457 -3.94 -15.67 17.81
N ASN A 458 -3.36 -16.74 18.32
CA ASN A 458 -2.63 -17.72 17.52
C ASN A 458 -3.53 -18.93 17.33
N VAL A 459 -3.42 -19.59 16.19
CA VAL A 459 -4.11 -20.84 15.90
C VAL A 459 -3.03 -21.85 15.56
N ASP A 460 -3.00 -22.98 16.26
CA ASP A 460 -2.08 -24.09 15.97
C ASP A 460 -2.51 -24.83 14.69
N ILE A 461 -2.42 -24.14 13.54
CA ILE A 461 -2.69 -24.67 12.19
C ILE A 461 -1.40 -25.00 11.44
N ILE A 462 -0.23 -24.64 11.97
CA ILE A 462 1.00 -24.58 11.18
C ILE A 462 2.15 -25.28 11.93
N PRO A 463 2.63 -26.45 11.47
CA PRO A 463 3.93 -26.98 11.87
C PRO A 463 5.01 -25.91 11.64
N ASP A 464 5.91 -25.75 12.60
CA ASP A 464 7.14 -25.02 12.39
C ASP A 464 7.88 -25.58 11.17
N HIS A 465 8.38 -24.67 10.34
CA HIS A 465 8.89 -25.00 9.03
C HIS A 465 10.08 -25.98 9.13
N VAL A 466 9.90 -27.26 8.77
CA VAL A 466 11.01 -28.02 8.19
C VAL A 466 11.22 -27.44 6.79
N GLY A 467 12.37 -26.78 6.62
CA GLY A 467 12.66 -25.89 5.50
C GLY A 467 12.23 -26.41 4.13
N THR A 468 11.76 -25.47 3.30
CA THR A 468 11.40 -25.71 1.90
C THR A 468 12.33 -26.69 1.20
N VAL A 469 11.79 -27.83 0.78
CA VAL A 469 12.41 -28.64 -0.26
C VAL A 469 12.48 -27.78 -1.52
N PRO A 470 13.64 -27.68 -2.21
CA PRO A 470 13.75 -26.86 -3.41
C PRO A 470 12.64 -27.22 -4.41
N GLU A 471 11.95 -26.20 -4.90
CA GLU A 471 10.81 -26.39 -5.81
C GLU A 471 11.22 -27.18 -7.06
N PRO A 472 10.30 -27.90 -7.71
CA PRO A 472 10.58 -28.71 -8.91
C PRO A 472 11.32 -27.95 -10.02
N ALA A 473 11.12 -26.64 -10.14
CA ALA A 473 11.84 -25.78 -11.07
C ALA A 473 13.33 -25.64 -10.73
N THR A 474 13.70 -25.63 -9.45
CA THR A 474 15.10 -25.59 -9.00
C THR A 474 15.81 -26.89 -9.35
N TRP A 475 15.12 -28.03 -9.22
CA TRP A 475 15.63 -29.33 -9.67
C TRP A 475 15.80 -29.38 -11.18
N ALA A 476 14.82 -28.89 -11.94
CA ALA A 476 14.91 -28.82 -13.39
C ALA A 476 16.08 -27.94 -13.84
N LEU A 477 16.31 -26.78 -13.21
CA LEU A 477 17.44 -25.90 -13.51
C LEU A 477 18.78 -26.50 -13.09
N LEU A 478 18.85 -27.17 -11.94
CA LEU A 478 20.04 -27.86 -11.47
C LEU A 478 20.41 -29.03 -12.40
N ILE A 479 19.43 -29.89 -12.72
CA ILE A 479 19.60 -31.03 -13.64
C ILE A 479 19.97 -30.53 -15.04
N THR A 480 19.33 -29.47 -15.53
CA THR A 480 19.64 -28.86 -16.83
C THR A 480 21.05 -28.25 -16.82
N GLY A 481 21.43 -27.55 -15.75
CA GLY A 481 22.77 -26.99 -15.57
C GLY A 481 23.87 -28.06 -15.55
N PHE A 482 23.65 -29.15 -14.82
CA PHE A 482 24.55 -30.31 -14.83
C PHE A 482 24.58 -31.03 -16.18
N GLY A 483 23.43 -31.17 -16.84
CA GLY A 483 23.32 -31.77 -18.17
C GLY A 483 24.10 -31.00 -19.24
N LEU A 484 23.96 -29.66 -19.26
CA LEU A 484 24.70 -28.79 -20.17
C LEU A 484 26.20 -28.79 -19.90
N THR A 485 26.60 -28.74 -18.62
CA THR A 485 28.02 -28.78 -18.21
C THR A 485 28.65 -30.12 -18.58
N GLY A 486 27.95 -31.23 -18.32
CA GLY A 486 28.38 -32.57 -18.73
C GLY A 486 28.50 -32.74 -20.25
N ALA A 487 27.53 -32.22 -21.02
CA ALA A 487 27.56 -32.25 -22.48
C ALA A 487 28.74 -31.44 -23.06
N ALA A 488 29.01 -30.26 -22.49
CA ALA A 488 30.15 -29.42 -22.88
C ALA A 488 31.50 -30.09 -22.60
N MET A 489 31.63 -30.73 -21.43
CA MET A 489 32.84 -31.51 -21.09
C MET A 489 33.01 -32.74 -21.99
N ARG A 490 31.92 -33.42 -22.37
CA ARG A 490 31.97 -34.58 -23.28
C ARG A 490 32.41 -34.19 -24.69
N ARG A 491 31.97 -33.04 -25.22
CA ARG A 491 32.41 -32.52 -26.54
C ARG A 491 33.90 -32.17 -26.60
N ARG A 492 34.53 -31.83 -25.47
CA ARG A 492 35.98 -31.56 -25.42
C ARG A 492 36.85 -32.81 -25.53
N ARG A 493 36.30 -34.01 -25.31
CA ARG A 493 37.03 -35.27 -25.46
C ARG A 493 37.03 -35.82 -26.89
N SER A 494 36.19 -35.31 -27.78
CA SER A 494 36.11 -35.77 -29.18
C SER A 494 37.00 -35.00 -30.17
N VAL A 495 37.96 -34.19 -29.70
CA VAL A 495 38.94 -33.48 -30.54
C VAL A 495 40.38 -33.98 -30.31
N ALA A 496 40.54 -35.11 -29.61
CA ALA A 496 41.82 -35.81 -29.50
C ALA A 496 41.66 -37.24 -30.04
N ALA A 497 41.64 -37.37 -31.36
CA ALA A 497 41.98 -38.55 -32.15
C ALA A 497 42.25 -38.12 -33.59
#